data_AF-A0A2G5D0T7-F1
#
_entry.id   AF-A0A2G5D0T7-F1
#
_cell.length_a   1.000
_cell.length_b   1.000
_cell.length_c   1.000
_cell.angle_alpha   90.00
_cell.angle_beta   90.00
_cell.angle_gamma   90.00
#
_symmetry.space_group_name_H-M   'P 1'
#
loop_
_entity.id
_entity.type
_entity.pdbx_description
1 polymer ?
#
loop_
_entity_poly.entity_id
_entity_poly.type
_entity_poly.pdbx_seq_one_letter_code
_entity_poly.pdbx_strand_id
1 'polypeptide(L)'
;MAVADFTTTYKESIFLPSQLSSLSSCLSNTRSHVLKPYLRARNVNKVYCSVAPNEVQTPVVPQPTSIKGECYGVFCLTYDLKAAEETKSWKSLINIAVSGAAGMISNHLLFKLASGEVFGQDQPIALKLLGSERSFQALEGVAMELEDSLYPLLREVSIGIDPYDVFRDVEWAILIGAKPRGPGMERADLLDINGQIFAEQGKALNAVASSNVKVIVVGNPCNTNALICLKNAPNIPAKNFHALTRLDENRAKCQLALKAGVFYDKVSNMTIWGNHSTTQVIQLSAEKL
;
A
#
# COMPACT_ATOMS: atom_id res chain seq x y z
N MET A 1 16.51 -33.25 35.41
CA MET A 1 17.95 -32.98 35.59
C MET A 1 18.44 -32.26 34.35
N ALA A 2 19.15 -31.13 34.55
CA ALA A 2 19.90 -30.26 33.61
C ALA A 2 19.10 -29.74 32.39
N VAL A 3 18.76 -28.46 32.22
CA VAL A 3 19.45 -27.16 32.39
C VAL A 3 20.83 -27.11 31.70
N ALA A 4 20.90 -26.35 30.61
CA ALA A 4 22.14 -25.78 30.10
C ALA A 4 21.84 -24.38 29.55
N ASP A 5 22.14 -23.37 30.36
CA ASP A 5 22.27 -21.97 29.97
C ASP A 5 23.55 -21.79 29.15
N PHE A 6 23.46 -21.04 28.05
CA PHE A 6 24.62 -20.57 27.30
C PHE A 6 24.80 -19.06 27.53
N THR A 7 25.72 -18.72 28.44
CA THR A 7 26.39 -17.41 28.48
C THR A 7 27.43 -17.33 27.36
N THR A 8 27.45 -16.22 26.61
CA THR A 8 28.58 -15.88 25.73
C THR A 8 29.04 -14.46 26.04
N THR A 9 30.28 -14.35 26.50
CA THR A 9 30.95 -13.09 26.81
C THR A 9 31.82 -12.65 25.63
N TYR A 10 31.82 -11.34 25.39
CA TYR A 10 32.59 -10.57 24.41
C TYR A 10 34.07 -10.97 24.22
N LYS A 11 34.57 -10.78 23.00
CA LYS A 11 35.86 -10.12 22.73
C LYS A 11 35.94 -9.55 21.32
N GLU A 12 36.23 -8.25 21.25
CA GLU A 12 36.54 -7.46 20.07
C GLU A 12 37.93 -7.82 19.50
N SER A 13 38.08 -7.78 18.18
CA SER A 13 39.36 -7.42 17.53
C SER A 13 39.15 -6.94 16.09
N ILE A 14 39.05 -5.62 15.95
CA ILE A 14 39.74 -4.73 15.00
C ILE A 14 40.22 -5.38 13.67
N PHE A 15 39.68 -4.92 12.53
CA PHE A 15 40.30 -5.05 11.21
C PHE A 15 40.03 -3.82 10.32
N LEU A 16 41.09 -3.23 9.79
CA LEU A 16 41.22 -2.32 8.63
C LEU A 16 42.74 -2.11 8.41
N PRO A 17 43.23 -1.58 7.26
CA PRO A 17 42.94 -1.87 5.84
C PRO A 17 44.24 -1.93 4.98
N SER A 18 44.15 -2.32 3.68
CA SER A 18 44.99 -1.84 2.52
C SER A 18 44.98 -2.88 1.38
N GLN A 19 44.42 -2.63 0.19
CA GLN A 19 44.94 -1.91 -1.00
C GLN A 19 45.87 -2.73 -1.93
N LEU A 20 45.50 -2.77 -3.23
CA LEU A 20 46.34 -2.86 -4.47
C LEU A 20 47.17 -4.16 -4.69
N SER A 21 47.45 -4.70 -5.89
CA SER A 21 47.22 -4.36 -7.29
C SER A 21 47.72 -5.50 -8.23
N SER A 22 47.25 -5.46 -9.49
CA SER A 22 47.97 -5.71 -10.76
C SER A 22 48.41 -7.11 -11.28
N LEU A 23 47.99 -7.37 -12.54
CA LEU A 23 48.72 -7.88 -13.75
C LEU A 23 49.35 -9.31 -13.68
N SER A 24 49.44 -10.17 -14.71
CA SER A 24 49.14 -10.18 -16.16
C SER A 24 49.44 -11.59 -16.75
N SER A 25 48.71 -11.97 -17.82
CA SER A 25 49.12 -12.78 -19.02
C SER A 25 49.75 -14.20 -18.88
N CYS A 26 49.22 -15.22 -19.59
CA CYS A 26 49.48 -15.54 -21.03
C CYS A 26 49.20 -17.02 -21.40
N LEU A 27 48.94 -17.26 -22.71
CA LEU A 27 49.01 -18.50 -23.53
C LEU A 27 47.78 -19.46 -23.55
N SER A 28 47.42 -20.17 -24.63
CA SER A 28 47.30 -19.98 -26.10
C SER A 28 46.97 -21.35 -26.76
N ASN A 29 46.39 -21.34 -27.97
CA ASN A 29 46.27 -22.40 -29.03
C ASN A 29 45.05 -23.37 -29.01
N THR A 30 44.04 -23.22 -29.89
CA THR A 30 43.86 -23.61 -31.35
C THR A 30 43.59 -25.12 -31.56
N ARG A 31 42.59 -25.59 -32.33
CA ARG A 31 42.40 -25.44 -33.80
C ARG A 31 41.02 -25.94 -34.29
N SER A 32 40.56 -25.34 -35.38
CA SER A 32 39.40 -25.61 -36.26
C SER A 32 39.54 -26.81 -37.21
N HIS A 33 38.45 -27.25 -37.88
CA HIS A 33 38.35 -27.45 -39.35
C HIS A 33 36.91 -27.80 -39.85
N VAL A 34 36.61 -27.45 -41.10
CA VAL A 34 35.31 -27.41 -41.83
C VAL A 34 35.46 -28.18 -43.17
N LEU A 35 34.35 -28.72 -43.74
CA LEU A 35 33.90 -28.80 -45.18
C LEU A 35 33.36 -30.21 -45.60
N LYS A 36 32.04 -30.41 -45.88
CA LYS A 36 31.24 -30.34 -47.16
C LYS A 36 30.95 -31.76 -47.79
N PRO A 37 30.11 -31.99 -48.85
CA PRO A 37 28.62 -32.09 -48.88
C PRO A 37 27.98 -33.23 -49.80
N TYR A 38 26.62 -33.23 -49.90
CA TYR A 38 25.67 -33.73 -50.96
C TYR A 38 25.25 -35.23 -51.13
N LEU A 39 23.92 -35.52 -51.02
CA LEU A 39 22.96 -35.94 -52.09
C LEU A 39 21.60 -36.46 -51.53
N ARG A 40 20.63 -36.73 -52.42
CA ARG A 40 19.16 -36.50 -52.33
C ARG A 40 18.29 -37.79 -52.34
N ALA A 41 17.14 -37.75 -51.63
CA ALA A 41 15.80 -38.37 -51.84
C ALA A 41 15.51 -39.89 -51.84
N ARG A 42 14.44 -40.29 -51.09
CA ARG A 42 13.21 -40.88 -51.67
C ARG A 42 11.99 -40.84 -50.72
N ASN A 43 10.86 -40.45 -51.29
CA ASN A 43 9.48 -40.43 -50.77
C ASN A 43 8.85 -41.84 -50.72
N VAL A 44 7.79 -42.02 -49.91
CA VAL A 44 6.44 -42.51 -50.29
C VAL A 44 5.65 -42.85 -49.00
N ASN A 45 4.58 -42.10 -48.70
CA ASN A 45 3.25 -42.68 -48.41
C ASN A 45 2.16 -41.60 -48.20
N LYS A 46 1.28 -41.55 -49.22
CA LYS A 46 -0.17 -41.28 -49.26
C LYS A 46 -0.80 -40.24 -48.31
N VAL A 47 -1.32 -39.20 -48.97
CA VAL A 47 -2.31 -38.20 -48.54
C VAL A 47 -3.69 -38.84 -48.36
N TYR A 48 -4.39 -38.48 -47.28
CA TYR A 48 -5.85 -38.56 -47.17
C TYR A 48 -6.42 -37.13 -47.15
N CYS A 49 -7.28 -36.79 -48.11
CA CYS A 49 -8.08 -35.57 -48.09
C CYS A 49 -9.39 -35.85 -47.33
N SER A 50 -9.70 -35.04 -46.32
CA SER A 50 -11.07 -34.84 -45.84
C SER A 50 -11.36 -33.35 -45.92
N VAL A 51 -12.43 -33.00 -46.62
CA VAL A 51 -12.92 -31.62 -46.78
C VAL A 51 -13.88 -31.35 -45.62
N ALA A 52 -13.50 -30.46 -44.71
CA ALA A 52 -14.42 -29.91 -43.72
C ALA A 52 -15.20 -28.72 -44.32
N PRO A 53 -16.52 -28.63 -44.13
CA PRO A 53 -17.30 -27.49 -44.60
C PRO A 53 -16.98 -26.22 -43.78
N ASN A 54 -16.90 -25.08 -44.48
CA ASN A 54 -16.69 -23.75 -43.93
C ASN A 54 -17.65 -23.45 -42.77
N GLU A 55 -17.13 -23.32 -41.55
CA GLU A 55 -17.81 -22.62 -40.46
C GLU A 55 -17.55 -21.12 -40.59
N VAL A 56 -18.62 -20.37 -40.81
CA VAL A 56 -18.65 -18.92 -40.82
C VAL A 56 -18.42 -18.44 -39.38
N GLN A 57 -17.32 -17.73 -39.14
CA GLN A 57 -17.13 -16.99 -37.89
C GLN A 57 -18.18 -15.89 -37.80
N THR A 58 -19.12 -16.04 -36.87
CA THR A 58 -19.98 -14.94 -36.44
C THR A 58 -19.14 -13.92 -35.67
N PRO A 59 -19.27 -12.61 -35.95
CA PRO A 59 -18.54 -11.60 -35.20
C PRO A 59 -19.05 -11.59 -33.76
N VAL A 60 -18.14 -11.81 -32.82
CA VAL A 60 -18.39 -11.59 -31.39
C VAL A 60 -18.75 -10.12 -31.24
N VAL A 61 -20.02 -9.85 -30.91
CA VAL A 61 -20.47 -8.52 -30.48
C VAL A 61 -19.69 -8.17 -29.23
N PRO A 62 -18.90 -7.07 -29.20
CA PRO A 62 -18.26 -6.65 -27.97
C PRO A 62 -19.36 -6.31 -26.97
N GLN A 63 -19.44 -7.07 -25.88
CA GLN A 63 -20.25 -6.64 -24.75
C GLN A 63 -19.69 -5.29 -24.24
N PRO A 64 -20.56 -4.32 -23.90
CA PRO A 64 -20.10 -3.03 -23.42
C PRO A 64 -19.32 -3.23 -22.12
N THR A 65 -18.03 -2.88 -22.15
CA THR A 65 -17.16 -2.84 -20.98
C THR A 65 -17.63 -1.73 -20.05
N SER A 66 -18.54 -2.05 -19.13
CA SER A 66 -18.70 -1.26 -17.92
C SER A 66 -17.48 -1.54 -17.05
N ILE A 67 -16.51 -0.62 -17.03
CA ILE A 67 -15.32 -0.70 -16.18
C ILE A 67 -15.79 -0.57 -14.72
N LYS A 68 -16.18 -1.70 -14.12
CA LYS A 68 -16.29 -1.86 -12.66
C LYS A 68 -14.85 -1.96 -12.17
N GLY A 69 -14.46 -1.11 -11.23
CA GLY A 69 -13.12 -1.11 -10.64
C GLY A 69 -12.73 -2.54 -10.28
N GLU A 70 -11.71 -3.04 -10.98
CA GLU A 70 -11.39 -4.46 -11.00
C GLU A 70 -10.89 -4.87 -9.60
N CYS A 71 -11.61 -5.83 -9.00
CA CYS A 71 -11.14 -6.57 -7.84
C CYS A 71 -9.80 -7.26 -8.17
N TYR A 72 -8.99 -7.60 -7.16
CA TYR A 72 -7.69 -8.24 -7.37
C TYR A 72 -7.71 -9.73 -6.99
N GLY A 73 -7.16 -10.60 -7.84
CA GLY A 73 -6.86 -12.00 -7.52
C GLY A 73 -8.04 -12.77 -6.90
N VAL A 74 -7.78 -13.43 -5.77
CA VAL A 74 -8.80 -14.23 -5.04
C VAL A 74 -10.00 -13.39 -4.57
N PHE A 75 -9.82 -12.08 -4.38
CA PHE A 75 -10.88 -11.17 -3.93
C PHE A 75 -11.93 -10.90 -5.01
N CYS A 76 -11.70 -11.32 -6.26
CA CYS A 76 -12.73 -11.34 -7.30
C CYS A 76 -13.68 -12.52 -7.24
N LEU A 77 -13.31 -13.57 -6.52
CA LEU A 77 -14.13 -14.76 -6.45
C LEU A 77 -15.34 -14.42 -5.60
N THR A 78 -16.50 -14.30 -6.25
CA THR A 78 -17.77 -14.13 -5.59
C THR A 78 -17.98 -15.31 -4.66
N TYR A 79 -17.84 -15.06 -3.35
CA TYR A 79 -18.31 -16.02 -2.36
C TYR A 79 -19.82 -16.05 -2.50
N ASP A 80 -20.33 -17.05 -3.22
CA ASP A 80 -21.75 -17.29 -3.38
C ASP A 80 -22.27 -17.69 -1.99
N LEU A 81 -22.69 -16.68 -1.22
CA LEU A 81 -23.25 -16.83 0.12
C LEU A 81 -24.53 -17.65 0.00
N LYS A 82 -24.41 -18.98 -0.07
CA LYS A 82 -25.49 -19.83 0.43
C LYS A 82 -25.64 -19.45 1.90
N ALA A 83 -26.73 -18.73 2.18
CA ALA A 83 -27.04 -17.96 3.37
C ALA A 83 -27.18 -18.77 4.68
N ALA A 84 -26.34 -19.79 4.93
CA ALA A 84 -26.61 -20.77 5.96
C ALA A 84 -25.72 -20.70 7.21
N GLU A 85 -24.40 -20.48 7.18
CA GLU A 85 -23.63 -20.82 8.41
C GLU A 85 -22.67 -19.81 9.07
N GLU A 86 -21.96 -18.87 8.44
CA GLU A 86 -21.10 -17.95 9.23
C GLU A 86 -21.04 -16.56 8.56
N THR A 87 -21.79 -15.54 8.98
CA THR A 87 -21.39 -14.60 10.04
C THR A 87 -22.57 -13.69 10.45
N LYS A 88 -23.57 -14.22 11.17
CA LYS A 88 -24.71 -13.43 11.68
C LYS A 88 -24.32 -12.26 12.60
N SER A 89 -23.06 -12.19 13.03
CA SER A 89 -22.50 -11.14 13.89
C SER A 89 -21.82 -9.99 13.15
N TRP A 90 -21.59 -10.09 11.83
CA TRP A 90 -20.85 -9.06 11.10
C TRP A 90 -21.67 -7.82 10.81
N LYS A 91 -21.02 -6.66 10.96
CA LYS A 91 -21.56 -5.35 10.58
C LYS A 91 -21.55 -5.18 9.06
N SER A 92 -22.14 -4.07 8.58
CA SER A 92 -22.08 -3.69 7.17
C SER A 92 -20.64 -3.46 6.72
N LEU A 93 -20.27 -4.00 5.56
CA LEU A 93 -18.94 -3.80 4.93
C LEU A 93 -18.56 -2.31 4.87
N ILE A 94 -17.33 -1.99 5.25
CA ILE A 94 -16.78 -0.63 5.15
C ILE A 94 -15.76 -0.54 4.01
N ASN A 95 -15.91 0.47 3.15
CA ASN A 95 -14.96 0.77 2.08
C ASN A 95 -13.85 1.72 2.57
N ILE A 96 -12.59 1.28 2.48
CA ILE A 96 -11.42 2.04 2.97
C ILE A 96 -10.45 2.26 1.82
N ALA A 97 -10.22 3.52 1.46
CA ALA A 97 -9.14 3.91 0.57
C ALA A 97 -7.83 4.18 1.31
N VAL A 98 -6.71 3.74 0.74
CA VAL A 98 -5.36 4.05 1.24
C VAL A 98 -4.52 4.58 0.08
N SER A 99 -4.04 5.83 0.18
CA SER A 99 -3.10 6.39 -0.81
C SER A 99 -1.65 6.16 -0.41
N GLY A 100 -0.75 6.04 -1.39
CA GLY A 100 0.62 5.60 -1.11
C GLY A 100 0.65 4.17 -0.58
N ALA A 101 -0.25 3.32 -1.09
CA ALA A 101 -0.46 1.97 -0.56
C ALA A 101 0.74 1.02 -0.73
N ALA A 102 1.65 1.31 -1.67
CA ALA A 102 2.92 0.58 -1.83
C ALA A 102 4.07 1.10 -0.92
N GLY A 103 3.77 2.03 0.00
CA GLY A 103 4.75 2.61 0.91
C GLY A 103 4.94 1.81 2.21
N MET A 104 6.05 2.04 2.90
CA MET A 104 6.40 1.31 4.13
C MET A 104 5.35 1.42 5.25
N ILE A 105 4.73 2.60 5.42
CA ILE A 105 3.67 2.78 6.43
C ILE A 105 2.45 1.90 6.07
N SER A 106 2.08 1.89 4.79
CA SER A 106 0.96 1.11 4.27
C SER A 106 1.21 -0.40 4.43
N ASN A 107 2.42 -0.88 4.16
CA ASN A 107 2.79 -2.29 4.35
C ASN A 107 2.59 -2.79 5.80
N HIS A 108 2.54 -1.91 6.80
CA HIS A 108 2.17 -2.32 8.16
C HIS A 108 0.70 -2.07 8.47
N LEU A 109 0.16 -0.95 7.99
CA LEU A 109 -1.22 -0.55 8.26
C LEU A 109 -2.23 -1.50 7.62
N LEU A 110 -2.01 -1.93 6.38
CA LEU A 110 -2.97 -2.73 5.61
C LEU A 110 -3.28 -4.06 6.30
N PHE A 111 -2.28 -4.74 6.83
CA PHE A 111 -2.47 -6.02 7.53
C PHE A 111 -3.17 -5.84 8.88
N LYS A 112 -2.97 -4.70 9.57
CA LYS A 112 -3.72 -4.35 10.79
C LYS A 112 -5.18 -4.00 10.52
N LEU A 113 -5.45 -3.39 9.36
CA LEU A 113 -6.81 -3.18 8.89
C LEU A 113 -7.47 -4.53 8.59
N ALA A 114 -6.81 -5.36 7.78
CA ALA A 114 -7.31 -6.67 7.35
C ALA A 114 -7.54 -7.65 8.51
N SER A 115 -6.72 -7.59 9.56
CA SER A 115 -6.88 -8.43 10.76
C SER A 115 -8.05 -8.01 11.67
N GLY A 116 -8.69 -6.86 11.43
CA GLY A 116 -9.74 -6.32 12.29
C GLY A 116 -9.23 -5.63 13.57
N GLU A 117 -7.93 -5.38 13.71
CA GLU A 117 -7.37 -4.67 14.88
C GLU A 117 -7.88 -3.22 14.97
N VAL A 118 -8.14 -2.59 13.83
CA VAL A 118 -8.53 -1.17 13.75
C VAL A 118 -10.04 -0.98 13.96
N PHE A 119 -10.87 -1.75 13.25
CA PHE A 119 -12.33 -1.55 13.22
C PHE A 119 -13.13 -2.56 14.05
N GLY A 120 -12.46 -3.59 14.59
CA GLY A 120 -13.08 -4.66 15.37
C GLY A 120 -13.15 -5.99 14.62
N GLN A 121 -13.27 -7.08 15.38
CA GLN A 121 -13.29 -8.46 14.88
C GLN A 121 -14.64 -8.86 14.23
N ASP A 122 -15.61 -7.95 14.22
CA ASP A 122 -16.95 -8.12 13.65
C ASP A 122 -17.20 -7.18 12.45
N GLN A 123 -16.17 -6.49 11.97
CA GLN A 123 -16.29 -5.46 10.94
C GLN A 123 -15.58 -5.91 9.65
N PRO A 124 -16.31 -6.43 8.65
CA PRO A 124 -15.72 -6.72 7.35
C PRO A 124 -15.31 -5.41 6.65
N ILE A 125 -14.24 -5.47 5.86
CA ILE A 125 -13.69 -4.32 5.15
C ILE A 125 -13.37 -4.63 3.68
N ALA A 126 -13.39 -3.58 2.86
CA ALA A 126 -12.90 -3.56 1.49
C ALA A 126 -11.77 -2.54 1.37
N LEU A 127 -10.61 -2.95 0.85
CA LEU A 127 -9.45 -2.10 0.69
C LEU A 127 -9.31 -1.62 -0.76
N LYS A 128 -9.33 -0.30 -0.95
CA LYS A 128 -9.12 0.36 -2.23
C LYS A 128 -7.76 1.06 -2.22
N LEU A 129 -6.78 0.48 -2.89
CA LEU A 129 -5.39 0.85 -2.77
C LEU A 129 -4.96 1.77 -3.90
N LEU A 130 -4.63 3.03 -3.57
CA LEU A 130 -4.17 4.04 -4.52
C LEU A 130 -2.64 4.11 -4.52
N GLY A 131 -2.04 3.81 -5.66
CA GLY A 131 -0.61 3.94 -5.92
C GLY A 131 -0.26 5.09 -6.87
N SER A 132 0.91 4.98 -7.47
CA SER A 132 1.37 5.81 -8.58
C SER A 132 1.83 4.88 -9.71
N GLU A 133 1.92 5.38 -10.94
CA GLU A 133 2.45 4.62 -12.08
C GLU A 133 3.81 3.99 -11.76
N ARG A 134 4.71 4.76 -11.11
CA ARG A 134 6.05 4.31 -10.74
C ARG A 134 6.05 3.15 -9.74
N SER A 135 5.03 3.07 -8.89
CA SER A 135 4.96 2.10 -7.79
C SER A 135 3.91 1.03 -8.02
N PHE A 136 3.38 0.89 -9.24
CA PHE A 136 2.29 -0.04 -9.52
C PHE A 136 2.70 -1.50 -9.28
N GLN A 137 3.89 -1.91 -9.74
CA GLN A 137 4.41 -3.26 -9.49
C GLN A 137 4.58 -3.56 -7.99
N ALA A 138 5.01 -2.57 -7.21
CA ALA A 138 5.10 -2.74 -5.75
C ALA A 138 3.71 -2.83 -5.11
N LEU A 139 2.71 -2.14 -5.68
CA LEU A 139 1.33 -2.21 -5.24
C LEU A 139 0.71 -3.59 -5.51
N GLU A 140 1.01 -4.20 -6.65
CA GLU A 140 0.64 -5.58 -6.96
C GLU A 140 1.25 -6.55 -5.95
N GLY A 141 2.54 -6.40 -5.62
CA GLY A 141 3.20 -7.22 -4.60
C GLY A 141 2.49 -7.15 -3.24
N VAL A 142 2.06 -5.96 -2.81
CA VAL A 142 1.29 -5.79 -1.57
C VAL A 142 -0.08 -6.48 -1.65
N ALA A 143 -0.74 -6.43 -2.80
CA ALA A 143 -2.02 -7.11 -3.00
C ALA A 143 -1.87 -8.65 -2.97
N MET A 144 -0.78 -9.18 -3.52
CA MET A 144 -0.42 -10.60 -3.40
C MET A 144 -0.17 -10.98 -1.94
N GLU A 145 0.57 -10.20 -1.17
CA GLU A 145 0.77 -10.49 0.26
C GLU A 145 -0.55 -10.47 1.06
N LEU A 146 -1.50 -9.60 0.70
CA LEU A 146 -2.83 -9.57 1.30
C LEU A 146 -3.65 -10.82 0.94
N GLU A 147 -3.51 -11.34 -0.28
CA GLU A 147 -4.19 -12.56 -0.72
C GLU A 147 -3.67 -13.79 0.02
N ASP A 148 -2.35 -13.88 0.19
CA ASP A 148 -1.67 -14.96 0.91
C ASP A 148 -1.92 -14.93 2.43
N SER A 149 -2.42 -13.80 2.96
CA SER A 149 -2.67 -13.63 4.39
C SER A 149 -3.98 -14.24 4.88
N LEU A 150 -4.90 -14.60 3.97
CA LEU A 150 -6.17 -15.30 4.27
C LEU A 150 -7.03 -14.63 5.36
N TYR A 151 -7.06 -13.30 5.41
CA TYR A 151 -7.88 -12.58 6.39
C TYR A 151 -9.38 -12.69 6.09
N PRO A 152 -10.20 -13.26 6.99
CA PRO A 152 -11.62 -13.47 6.71
C PRO A 152 -12.42 -12.16 6.60
N LEU A 153 -12.00 -11.12 7.33
CA LEU A 153 -12.61 -9.79 7.33
C LEU A 153 -12.25 -8.96 6.09
N LEU A 154 -11.18 -9.31 5.38
CA LEU A 154 -10.79 -8.65 4.14
C LEU A 154 -11.58 -9.26 2.98
N ARG A 155 -12.66 -8.58 2.59
CA ARG A 155 -13.62 -9.12 1.61
C ARG A 155 -13.28 -8.76 0.19
N GLU A 156 -12.78 -7.56 -0.01
CA GLU A 156 -12.45 -7.02 -1.33
C GLU A 156 -11.13 -6.27 -1.26
N VAL A 157 -10.31 -6.44 -2.30
CA VAL A 157 -9.13 -5.62 -2.55
C VAL A 157 -9.19 -5.17 -3.99
N SER A 158 -9.00 -3.88 -4.23
CA SER A 158 -8.75 -3.33 -5.56
C SER A 158 -7.55 -2.41 -5.53
N ILE A 159 -6.79 -2.40 -6.62
CA ILE A 159 -5.60 -1.57 -6.79
C ILE A 159 -5.79 -0.62 -7.97
N GLY A 160 -5.24 0.58 -7.89
CA GLY A 160 -5.34 1.55 -8.98
C GLY A 160 -4.43 2.75 -8.81
N ILE A 161 -4.36 3.57 -9.86
CA ILE A 161 -3.59 4.82 -9.88
C ILE A 161 -4.49 6.05 -10.07
N ASP A 162 -5.73 5.86 -10.51
CA ASP A 162 -6.70 6.93 -10.67
C ASP A 162 -7.50 7.12 -9.36
N PRO A 163 -7.39 8.29 -8.68
CA PRO A 163 -8.17 8.55 -7.49
C PRO A 163 -9.70 8.55 -7.72
N TYR A 164 -10.21 8.85 -8.91
CA TYR A 164 -11.66 8.83 -9.18
C TYR A 164 -12.25 7.42 -9.25
N ASP A 165 -11.42 6.43 -9.59
CA ASP A 165 -11.81 5.02 -9.54
C ASP A 165 -11.60 4.45 -8.13
N VAL A 166 -10.43 4.69 -7.54
CA VAL A 166 -10.09 4.10 -6.24
C VAL A 166 -10.92 4.69 -5.10
N PHE A 167 -11.31 5.97 -5.14
CA PHE A 167 -12.11 6.60 -4.09
C PHE A 167 -13.62 6.42 -4.25
N ARG A 168 -14.08 5.63 -5.24
CA ARG A 168 -15.51 5.39 -5.43
C ARG A 168 -16.13 4.75 -4.18
N ASP A 169 -17.21 5.32 -3.67
CA ASP A 169 -17.98 4.82 -2.51
C ASP A 169 -17.19 4.61 -1.22
N VAL A 170 -16.02 5.25 -1.05
CA VAL A 170 -15.21 5.07 0.16
C VAL A 170 -15.79 5.81 1.35
N GLU A 171 -15.74 5.17 2.51
CA GLU A 171 -16.20 5.72 3.80
C GLU A 171 -15.03 6.20 4.66
N TRP A 172 -13.85 5.61 4.46
CA TRP A 172 -12.60 6.07 5.06
C TRP A 172 -11.55 6.29 3.96
N ALA A 173 -10.82 7.39 4.03
CA ALA A 173 -9.70 7.69 3.15
C ALA A 173 -8.46 8.02 3.99
N ILE A 174 -7.47 7.12 3.98
CA ILE A 174 -6.20 7.27 4.70
C ILE A 174 -5.14 7.71 3.69
N LEU A 175 -4.86 9.01 3.66
CA LEU A 175 -4.02 9.65 2.66
C LEU A 175 -2.56 9.72 3.14
N ILE A 176 -1.79 8.66 2.86
CA ILE A 176 -0.37 8.53 3.26
C ILE A 176 0.56 9.04 2.17
N GLY A 177 0.20 8.80 0.90
CA GLY A 177 1.01 9.15 -0.26
C GLY A 177 1.26 10.66 -0.36
N ALA A 178 2.53 11.05 -0.27
CA ALA A 178 3.03 12.39 -0.52
C ALA A 178 4.44 12.30 -1.13
N LYS A 179 4.83 13.31 -1.91
CA LYS A 179 6.19 13.41 -2.43
C LYS A 179 7.14 13.76 -1.28
N PRO A 180 8.19 12.94 -1.03
CA PRO A 180 9.19 13.26 -0.03
C PRO A 180 10.03 14.46 -0.47
N ARG A 181 10.63 15.15 0.50
CA ARG A 181 11.54 16.27 0.23
C ARG A 181 12.80 15.76 -0.48
N GLY A 182 13.05 16.26 -1.69
CA GLY A 182 14.24 15.93 -2.47
C GLY A 182 15.47 16.76 -2.09
N PRO A 183 16.68 16.36 -2.51
CA PRO A 183 17.90 17.17 -2.36
C PRO A 183 17.73 18.55 -3.01
N GLY A 184 18.07 19.61 -2.28
CA GLY A 184 17.95 21.00 -2.77
C GLY A 184 16.53 21.54 -2.91
N MET A 185 15.50 20.80 -2.48
CA MET A 185 14.11 21.24 -2.57
C MET A 185 13.78 22.24 -1.46
N GLU A 186 13.24 23.40 -1.86
CA GLU A 186 12.75 24.40 -0.92
C GLU A 186 11.42 23.98 -0.28
N ARG A 187 11.10 24.59 0.87
CA ARG A 187 9.84 24.28 1.57
C ARG A 187 8.62 24.67 0.73
N ALA A 188 8.71 25.76 -0.03
CA ALA A 188 7.63 26.23 -0.90
C ALA A 188 7.33 25.22 -2.03
N ASP A 189 8.36 24.67 -2.66
CA ASP A 189 8.20 23.67 -3.72
C ASP A 189 7.55 22.39 -3.20
N LEU A 190 7.96 21.94 -2.02
CA LEU A 190 7.36 20.77 -1.37
C LEU A 190 5.86 20.99 -1.07
N LEU A 191 5.51 22.20 -0.63
CA LEU A 191 4.13 22.60 -0.36
C LEU A 191 3.29 22.64 -1.64
N ASP A 192 3.83 23.21 -2.72
CA ASP A 192 3.12 23.31 -4.00
C ASP A 192 2.87 21.93 -4.61
N ILE A 193 3.91 21.09 -4.70
CA ILE A 193 3.79 19.75 -5.29
C ILE A 193 2.81 18.88 -4.51
N ASN A 194 2.93 18.81 -3.18
CA ASN A 194 1.98 18.05 -2.39
C ASN A 194 0.60 18.69 -2.38
N GLY A 195 0.52 20.02 -2.39
CA GLY A 195 -0.75 20.74 -2.50
C GLY A 195 -1.53 20.34 -3.75
N GLN A 196 -0.87 20.20 -4.89
CA GLN A 196 -1.51 19.73 -6.14
C GLN A 196 -2.03 18.30 -6.02
N ILE A 197 -1.26 17.39 -5.42
CA ILE A 197 -1.67 15.99 -5.17
C ILE A 197 -2.95 15.96 -4.30
N PHE A 198 -2.95 16.69 -3.19
CA PHE A 198 -4.06 16.70 -2.25
C PHE A 198 -5.27 17.50 -2.75
N ALA A 199 -5.07 18.50 -3.61
CA ALA A 199 -6.14 19.18 -4.31
C ALA A 199 -6.89 18.21 -5.23
N GLU A 200 -6.16 17.42 -6.03
CA GLU A 200 -6.78 16.46 -6.95
C GLU A 200 -7.45 15.30 -6.21
N GLN A 201 -6.80 14.76 -5.17
CA GLN A 201 -7.44 13.76 -4.30
C GLN A 201 -8.69 14.32 -3.62
N GLY A 202 -8.69 15.59 -3.22
CA GLY A 202 -9.87 16.28 -2.67
C GLY A 202 -11.03 16.33 -3.67
N LYS A 203 -10.77 16.71 -4.93
CA LYS A 203 -11.78 16.72 -5.99
C LYS A 203 -12.36 15.33 -6.25
N ALA A 204 -11.48 14.32 -6.31
CA ALA A 204 -11.90 12.94 -6.51
C ALA A 204 -12.80 12.45 -5.36
N LEU A 205 -12.39 12.65 -4.10
CA LEU A 205 -13.22 12.33 -2.94
C LEU A 205 -14.58 13.03 -3.01
N ASN A 206 -14.59 14.31 -3.35
CA ASN A 206 -15.82 15.09 -3.48
C ASN A 206 -16.79 14.56 -4.55
N ALA A 207 -16.24 14.00 -5.62
CA ALA A 207 -16.99 13.53 -6.77
C ALA A 207 -17.54 12.12 -6.59
N VAL A 208 -16.75 11.21 -5.99
CA VAL A 208 -17.05 9.77 -6.04
C VAL A 208 -17.11 9.07 -4.68
N ALA A 209 -16.64 9.68 -3.59
CA ALA A 209 -16.67 9.04 -2.27
C ALA A 209 -18.03 9.18 -1.60
N SER A 210 -18.22 8.49 -0.47
CA SER A 210 -19.36 8.72 0.41
C SER A 210 -19.40 10.18 0.85
N SER A 211 -20.59 10.79 0.85
CA SER A 211 -20.77 12.19 1.28
C SER A 211 -20.36 12.42 2.74
N ASN A 212 -20.25 11.36 3.55
CA ASN A 212 -19.78 11.42 4.93
C ASN A 212 -18.43 10.72 5.15
N VAL A 213 -17.62 10.56 4.09
CA VAL A 213 -16.27 9.98 4.18
C VAL A 213 -15.43 10.65 5.28
N LYS A 214 -14.68 9.85 6.03
CA LYS A 214 -13.69 10.29 7.02
C LYS A 214 -12.31 10.29 6.39
N VAL A 215 -11.63 11.42 6.41
CA VAL A 215 -10.35 11.62 5.72
C VAL A 215 -9.25 11.83 6.75
N ILE A 216 -8.24 10.96 6.75
CA ILE A 216 -7.06 11.05 7.61
C ILE A 216 -5.84 11.31 6.74
N VAL A 217 -5.23 12.48 6.89
CA VAL A 217 -4.04 12.88 6.15
C VAL A 217 -2.79 12.62 6.98
N VAL A 218 -1.90 11.80 6.42
CA VAL A 218 -0.58 11.46 6.99
C VAL A 218 0.54 12.04 6.14
N GLY A 219 0.34 12.14 4.82
CA GLY A 219 1.32 12.68 3.89
C GLY A 219 1.70 14.13 4.23
N ASN A 220 3.00 14.38 4.37
CA ASN A 220 3.50 15.69 4.79
C ASN A 220 3.52 16.73 3.67
N PRO A 221 3.30 18.02 3.98
CA PRO A 221 2.94 18.60 5.29
C PRO A 221 1.45 18.40 5.62
N CYS A 222 1.15 17.54 6.61
CA CYS A 222 -0.19 16.96 6.74
C CYS A 222 -1.30 17.97 7.08
N ASN A 223 -1.05 18.97 7.92
CA ASN A 223 -2.05 20.01 8.23
C ASN A 223 -2.44 20.84 6.98
N THR A 224 -1.44 21.29 6.22
CA THR A 224 -1.68 22.07 5.00
C THR A 224 -2.33 21.21 3.91
N ASN A 225 -1.85 19.97 3.75
CA ASN A 225 -2.43 19.02 2.80
C ASN A 225 -3.90 18.72 3.13
N ALA A 226 -4.25 18.53 4.41
CA ALA A 226 -5.64 18.37 4.84
C ALA A 226 -6.50 19.59 4.54
N LEU A 227 -5.97 20.80 4.78
CA LEU A 227 -6.64 22.05 4.45
C LEU A 227 -6.87 22.19 2.94
N ILE A 228 -5.91 21.83 2.11
CA ILE A 228 -6.07 21.88 0.65
C ILE A 228 -7.09 20.85 0.19
N CYS A 229 -7.02 19.63 0.73
CA CYS A 229 -7.95 18.55 0.40
C CYS A 229 -9.41 18.94 0.72
N LEU A 230 -9.68 19.46 1.93
CA LEU A 230 -11.03 19.89 2.30
C LEU A 230 -11.53 21.08 1.48
N LYS A 231 -10.64 21.99 1.07
CA LYS A 231 -11.02 23.15 0.24
C LYS A 231 -11.40 22.76 -1.18
N ASN A 232 -10.90 21.63 -1.66
CA ASN A 232 -11.27 21.05 -2.95
C ASN A 232 -12.42 20.03 -2.84
N ALA A 233 -12.97 19.85 -1.63
CA ALA A 233 -14.06 18.91 -1.36
C ALA A 233 -15.26 19.56 -0.64
N PRO A 234 -15.94 20.54 -1.27
CA PRO A 234 -17.01 21.32 -0.63
C PRO A 234 -18.23 20.51 -0.19
N ASN A 235 -18.48 19.35 -0.80
CA ASN A 235 -19.64 18.50 -0.47
C ASN A 235 -19.39 17.60 0.74
N ILE A 236 -18.15 17.47 1.19
CA ILE A 236 -17.77 16.65 2.35
C ILE A 236 -17.65 17.57 3.57
N PRO A 237 -18.26 17.23 4.73
CA PRO A 237 -18.14 18.05 5.93
C PRO A 237 -16.68 18.29 6.33
N ALA A 238 -16.28 19.56 6.45
CA ALA A 238 -14.90 19.94 6.80
C ALA A 238 -14.39 19.29 8.10
N LYS A 239 -15.29 19.00 9.05
CA LYS A 239 -14.99 18.30 10.32
C LYS A 239 -14.49 16.86 10.15
N ASN A 240 -14.68 16.25 8.98
CA ASN A 240 -14.26 14.89 8.68
C ASN A 240 -12.80 14.81 8.22
N PHE A 241 -12.12 15.94 8.00
CA PHE A 241 -10.72 15.99 7.58
C PHE A 241 -9.81 16.14 8.80
N HIS A 242 -8.93 15.17 8.98
CA HIS A 242 -8.02 15.09 10.11
C HIS A 242 -6.57 15.07 9.61
N ALA A 243 -5.71 15.90 10.22
CA ALA A 243 -4.26 15.80 10.07
C ALA A 243 -3.69 14.99 11.23
N LEU A 244 -2.88 13.96 10.93
CA LEU A 244 -2.46 13.00 11.94
C LEU A 244 -1.29 13.52 12.80
N THR A 245 -1.57 13.92 14.03
CA THR A 245 -0.56 14.25 15.08
C THR A 245 -0.48 13.18 16.19
N ARG A 246 -1.19 12.06 16.02
CA ARG A 246 -1.28 10.99 17.03
C ARG A 246 0.07 10.32 17.32
N LEU A 247 0.99 10.29 16.35
CA LEU A 247 2.34 9.78 16.56
C LEU A 247 3.11 10.66 17.56
N ASP A 248 2.98 11.98 17.45
CA ASP A 248 3.60 12.92 18.39
C ASP A 248 2.98 12.79 19.79
N GLU A 249 1.66 12.61 19.88
CA GLU A 249 0.97 12.37 21.16
C GLU A 249 1.51 11.09 21.85
N ASN A 250 1.59 9.98 21.11
CA ASN A 250 2.10 8.71 21.65
C ASN A 250 3.57 8.84 22.08
N ARG A 251 4.40 9.54 21.31
CA ARG A 251 5.80 9.83 21.67
C ARG A 251 5.88 10.68 22.93
N ALA A 252 5.06 11.71 23.04
CA ALA A 252 4.99 12.58 24.22
C ALA A 252 4.56 11.80 25.47
N LYS A 253 3.55 10.92 25.37
CA LYS A 253 3.14 10.04 26.49
C LYS A 253 4.28 9.15 26.95
N CYS A 254 5.00 8.53 26.01
CA CYS A 254 6.14 7.68 26.34
C CYS A 254 7.25 8.46 27.06
N GLN A 255 7.61 9.64 26.55
CA GLN A 255 8.64 10.48 27.18
C GLN A 255 8.23 10.97 28.57
N LEU A 256 6.96 11.35 28.75
CA LEU A 256 6.45 11.77 30.06
C LEU A 256 6.44 10.60 31.06
N ALA A 257 6.00 9.41 30.63
CA ALA A 257 6.00 8.21 31.45
C ALA A 257 7.41 7.84 31.92
N LEU A 258 8.39 7.86 31.02
CA LEU A 258 9.81 7.65 31.32
C LEU A 258 10.32 8.66 32.35
N LYS A 259 9.98 9.95 32.18
CA LYS A 259 10.43 10.99 33.09
C LYS A 259 9.79 10.88 34.48
N ALA A 260 8.54 10.44 34.55
CA ALA A 260 7.80 10.25 35.79
C ALA A 260 8.05 8.89 36.47
N GLY A 261 8.77 7.96 35.82
CA GLY A 261 9.02 6.62 36.35
C GLY A 261 7.77 5.72 36.41
N VAL A 262 6.77 5.99 35.56
CA VAL A 262 5.53 5.21 35.47
C VAL A 262 5.42 4.54 34.10
N PHE A 263 4.53 3.56 33.98
CA PHE A 263 4.23 2.97 32.68
C PHE A 263 3.31 3.89 31.86
N TYR A 264 3.41 3.85 30.52
CA TYR A 264 2.73 4.81 29.64
C TYR A 264 1.20 4.71 29.65
N ASP A 265 0.64 3.60 30.14
CA ASP A 265 -0.80 3.41 30.35
C ASP A 265 -1.35 4.31 31.48
N LYS A 266 -0.48 4.85 32.34
CA LYS A 266 -0.83 5.81 33.40
C LYS A 266 -0.88 7.25 32.89
N VAL A 267 -0.28 7.54 31.73
CA VAL A 267 -0.27 8.88 31.16
C VAL A 267 -1.51 9.08 30.28
N SER A 268 -2.37 10.00 30.69
CA SER A 268 -3.61 10.36 29.98
C SER A 268 -3.68 11.86 29.71
N ASN A 269 -4.67 12.30 28.93
CA ASN A 269 -4.93 13.71 28.64
C ASN A 269 -3.75 14.50 28.04
N MET A 270 -2.92 13.83 27.25
CA MET A 270 -1.89 14.44 26.42
C MET A 270 -2.52 15.03 25.16
N THR A 271 -2.23 16.29 24.85
CA THR A 271 -2.72 16.99 23.66
C THR A 271 -1.57 17.59 22.87
N ILE A 272 -1.63 17.51 21.54
CA ILE A 272 -0.69 18.14 20.62
C ILE A 272 -1.40 19.29 19.90
N TRP A 273 -0.88 20.50 20.03
CA TRP A 273 -1.40 21.71 19.38
C TRP A 273 -0.50 22.16 18.24
N GLY A 274 -1.11 22.82 17.25
CA GLY A 274 -0.42 23.46 16.14
C GLY A 274 -0.18 22.54 14.95
N ASN A 275 0.90 22.82 14.23
CA ASN A 275 1.26 22.14 13.00
C ASN A 275 2.17 20.94 13.27
N HIS A 276 2.00 19.83 12.54
CA HIS A 276 2.91 18.68 12.60
C HIS A 276 4.30 19.07 12.04
N SER A 277 5.11 19.66 12.92
CA SER A 277 6.42 20.24 12.63
C SER A 277 7.13 20.58 13.94
N THR A 278 8.30 21.20 13.88
CA THR A 278 9.05 21.65 15.06
C THR A 278 8.35 22.74 15.87
N THR A 279 7.27 23.35 15.35
CA THR A 279 6.48 24.36 16.07
C THR A 279 5.28 23.77 16.81
N GLN A 280 5.15 22.44 16.88
CA GLN A 280 4.08 21.81 17.66
C GLN A 280 4.25 22.06 19.16
N VAL A 281 3.13 22.21 19.87
CA VAL A 281 3.12 22.42 21.32
C VAL A 281 2.51 21.20 21.99
N ILE A 282 3.29 20.57 22.85
CA ILE A 282 2.86 19.43 23.68
C ILE A 282 2.25 20.01 24.96
N GLN A 283 0.98 19.69 25.21
CA GLN A 283 0.28 20.12 26.42
C GLN A 283 -0.24 18.91 27.20
N LEU A 284 0.07 18.86 28.48
CA LEU A 284 -0.58 17.99 29.45
C LEU A 284 -1.71 18.78 30.11
N SER A 285 -2.94 18.25 30.13
CA SER A 285 -3.99 18.90 30.92
C SER A 285 -3.72 18.71 32.41
N ALA A 286 -3.90 19.78 33.20
CA ALA A 286 -3.57 19.78 34.62
C ALA A 286 -4.55 18.98 35.51
N GLU A 287 -5.59 18.36 34.93
CA GLU A 287 -6.67 17.73 35.69
C GLU A 287 -6.28 16.35 36.29
N LYS A 288 -5.11 15.80 35.96
CA LYS A 288 -4.63 14.51 36.49
C LYS A 288 -3.10 14.46 36.65
N LEU A 289 -2.57 15.31 37.53
CA LEU A 289 -1.24 15.10 38.14
C LEU A 289 -1.43 14.49 39.54
#